data_AF-A0A238DNI0-F1
#
_entry.id   AF-A0A238DNI0-F1
#
_cell.length_a   1.000
_cell.length_b   1.000
_cell.length_c   1.000
_cell.angle_alpha   90.00
_cell.angle_beta   90.00
_cell.angle_gamma   90.00
#
_symmetry.space_group_name_H-M   'P 1'
#
loop_
_entity.id
_entity.type
_entity.pdbx_description
1 polymer ?
#
loop_
_entity_poly.entity_id
_entity_poly.type
_entity_poly.pdbx_seq_one_letter_code
_entity_poly.pdbx_strand_id
1 'polypeptide(L)'
;MPKRRAPLIELGNLDVARDFSDVRDVVGAYAALLDGPVQGKLFNICSGKAVALRDVIAAMQALTVSMAVEIRVNLAPRGSEGVAPSAIGGY
;
A
#
# COMPACT_ATOMS: atom_id res chain seq x y z
N MET A 1 -11.89 -18.34 -15.96
CA MET A 1 -11.36 -17.59 -17.13
C MET A 1 -10.02 -16.97 -16.74
N PRO A 2 -8.90 -17.25 -17.44
CA PRO A 2 -7.63 -16.63 -17.10
C PRO A 2 -7.71 -15.12 -17.41
N LYS A 3 -7.44 -14.27 -16.41
CA LYS A 3 -7.36 -12.81 -16.62
C LYS A 3 -6.25 -12.54 -17.64
N ARG A 4 -6.62 -11.88 -18.75
CA ARG A 4 -5.66 -11.45 -19.78
C ARG A 4 -4.57 -10.60 -19.11
N ARG A 5 -3.31 -11.03 -19.19
CA ARG A 5 -2.18 -10.24 -18.73
C ARG A 5 -2.10 -9.00 -19.62
N ALA A 6 -2.33 -7.83 -19.03
CA ALA A 6 -2.14 -6.56 -19.73
C ALA A 6 -0.63 -6.23 -19.70
N PRO A 7 -0.01 -5.94 -20.85
CA PRO A 7 1.41 -5.56 -20.90
C PRO A 7 1.66 -4.14 -20.37
N LEU A 8 0.59 -3.36 -20.17
CA LEU A 8 0.61 -1.97 -19.72
C LEU A 8 -0.14 -1.86 -18.39
N ILE A 9 0.46 -1.16 -17.43
CA ILE A 9 -0.19 -0.76 -16.18
C ILE A 9 -0.25 0.77 -16.14
N GLU A 10 -1.47 1.30 -15.98
CA GLU A 10 -1.70 2.72 -15.73
C GLU A 10 -1.75 2.99 -14.23
N LEU A 11 -0.83 3.82 -13.73
CA LEU A 11 -0.72 4.20 -12.33
C LEU A 11 -0.94 5.70 -12.14
N GLY A 12 -1.36 6.09 -10.94
CA GLY A 12 -1.45 7.49 -10.53
C GLY A 12 -0.08 8.11 -10.25
N ASN A 13 -0.03 9.09 -9.34
CA ASN A 13 1.23 9.70 -8.93
C ASN A 13 2.19 8.67 -8.29
N LEU A 14 3.38 8.50 -8.88
CA LEU A 14 4.43 7.61 -8.37
C LEU A 14 5.43 8.30 -7.43
N ASP A 15 5.34 9.63 -7.29
CA ASP A 15 6.18 10.44 -6.40
C ASP A 15 5.69 10.44 -4.95
N VAL A 16 4.85 9.46 -4.60
CA VAL A 16 4.35 9.27 -3.24
C VAL A 16 5.15 8.19 -2.53
N ALA A 17 5.41 8.43 -1.25
CA ALA A 17 5.91 7.42 -0.33
C ALA A 17 4.80 7.00 0.64
N ARG A 18 4.77 5.72 0.98
CA ARG A 18 3.81 5.11 1.91
C ARG A 18 4.50 4.08 2.79
N ASP A 19 4.00 3.92 4.01
CA ASP A 19 4.41 2.83 4.90
C ASP A 19 3.66 1.56 4.49
N PHE A 20 4.41 0.49 4.21
CA PHE A 20 3.85 -0.82 3.88
C PHE A 20 4.27 -1.81 4.97
N SER A 21 3.30 -2.53 5.53
CA SER A 21 3.54 -3.58 6.52
C SER A 21 3.06 -4.92 5.99
N ASP A 22 3.81 -5.98 6.24
CA ASP A 22 3.37 -7.34 5.91
C ASP A 22 2.16 -7.69 6.79
N VAL A 23 1.14 -8.30 6.18
CA VAL A 23 -0.10 -8.67 6.89
C VAL A 23 0.20 -9.60 8.08
N ARG A 24 1.22 -10.46 7.97
CA ARG A 24 1.61 -11.37 9.06
C ARG A 24 2.14 -10.61 10.27
N ASP A 25 2.90 -9.55 10.04
CA ASP A 25 3.44 -8.71 11.12
C ASP A 25 2.31 -7.94 11.80
N VAL A 26 1.37 -7.39 11.01
CA VAL A 26 0.21 -6.65 11.54
C VAL A 26 -0.70 -7.57 12.37
N VAL A 27 -1.02 -8.76 11.86
CA VAL A 27 -1.83 -9.75 12.58
C VAL A 27 -1.13 -10.22 13.86
N GLY A 28 0.19 -10.45 13.80
CA GLY A 28 1.00 -10.79 14.97
C GLY A 28 0.97 -9.69 16.04
N ALA A 29 1.06 -8.43 15.62
CA ALA A 29 0.94 -7.29 16.53
C ALA A 29 -0.46 -7.20 17.15
N TYR A 30 -1.54 -7.44 16.39
CA TYR A 30 -2.89 -7.51 16.96
C TYR A 30 -3.05 -8.64 17.97
N ALA A 31 -2.55 -9.84 17.68
CA ALA A 31 -2.60 -10.97 18.61
C ALA A 31 -1.87 -10.63 19.93
N ALA A 32 -0.67 -10.05 19.85
CA ALA A 32 0.09 -9.64 21.04
C ALA A 32 -0.61 -8.55 21.86
N LEU A 33 -1.31 -7.61 21.20
CA LEU A 33 -2.09 -6.58 21.89
C LEU A 33 -3.32 -7.16 22.58
N LEU A 34 -3.95 -8.20 22.03
CA LEU A 34 -5.08 -8.86 22.68
C LEU A 34 -4.67 -9.62 23.95
N ASP A 35 -3.48 -10.20 23.97
CA ASP A 35 -2.95 -10.96 25.11
C ASP A 35 -2.32 -10.07 26.21
N GLY A 36 -2.05 -8.80 25.91
CA GLY A 36 -1.35 -7.87 26.80
C GLY A 36 -2.26 -6.95 27.63
N PRO A 37 -1.79 -6.39 28.76
CA PRO A 37 -2.53 -5.40 29.55
C PRO A 37 -2.45 -4.00 28.92
N VAL A 38 -3.11 -3.81 27.77
CA VAL A 38 -3.01 -2.57 26.97
C VAL A 38 -4.33 -1.79 26.89
N GLN A 39 -5.25 -2.03 27.81
CA GLN A 39 -6.55 -1.34 27.86
C GLN A 39 -6.39 0.19 27.88
N GLY A 40 -7.24 0.86 27.10
CA GLY A 40 -7.30 2.33 27.03
C GLY A 40 -6.15 3.02 26.31
N LYS A 41 -5.26 2.26 25.63
CA LYS A 41 -4.11 2.82 24.91
C LYS A 41 -4.33 2.77 23.39
N LEU A 42 -3.84 3.78 22.69
CA LEU A 42 -3.84 3.88 21.23
C LEU A 42 -2.46 3.44 20.70
N PHE A 43 -2.45 2.62 19.66
CA PHE A 43 -1.23 2.14 19.03
C PHE A 43 -1.31 2.29 17.51
N ASN A 44 -0.28 2.88 16.90
CA ASN A 44 -0.06 2.81 15.47
C ASN A 44 0.72 1.54 15.15
N ILE A 45 0.20 0.73 14.24
CA ILE A 45 0.90 -0.44 13.71
C ILE A 45 1.37 -0.09 12.30
N CYS A 46 2.67 0.11 12.17
CA CYS A 46 3.32 0.49 10.93
C CYS A 46 4.78 -0.02 10.94
N SER A 47 5.41 -0.08 9.77
CA SER A 47 6.81 -0.50 9.67
C SER A 47 7.79 0.59 10.13
N GLY A 48 7.32 1.84 10.23
CA GLY A 48 8.13 3.02 10.52
C GLY A 48 8.98 3.47 9.33
N LYS A 49 8.78 2.87 8.15
CA LYS A 49 9.57 3.11 6.95
C LYS A 49 8.65 3.48 5.80
N ALA A 50 8.77 4.72 5.33
CA ALA A 50 8.12 5.13 4.10
C ALA A 50 8.90 4.59 2.90
N VAL A 51 8.23 3.87 2.00
CA VAL A 51 8.78 3.34 0.76
C VAL A 51 8.16 4.11 -0.40
N ALA A 52 9.00 4.62 -1.32
CA ALA A 52 8.50 5.28 -2.52
C ALA A 52 7.90 4.25 -3.47
N LEU A 53 6.78 4.58 -4.11
CA LEU A 53 6.09 3.64 -4.98
C LEU A 53 6.95 3.18 -6.17
N ARG A 54 7.84 4.07 -6.64
CA ARG A 54 8.89 3.75 -7.63
C ARG A 54 9.82 2.61 -7.19
N ASP A 55 10.18 2.55 -5.92
CA ASP A 55 11.12 1.54 -5.40
C ASP A 55 10.44 0.18 -5.30
N VAL A 56 9.15 0.17 -4.93
CA VAL A 56 8.32 -1.04 -4.96
C VAL A 56 8.25 -1.61 -6.38
N ILE A 57 7.98 -0.76 -7.36
CA ILE A 57 7.94 -1.15 -8.78
C ILE A 57 9.29 -1.73 -9.24
N ALA A 58 10.38 -1.03 -8.94
CA ALA A 58 11.73 -1.49 -9.29
C ALA A 58 12.06 -2.84 -8.65
N ALA A 59 11.70 -3.04 -7.38
CA ALA A 59 11.86 -4.31 -6.70
C ALA A 59 11.03 -5.43 -7.36
N MET A 60 9.78 -5.15 -7.74
CA MET A 60 8.94 -6.13 -8.45
C MET A 60 9.50 -6.50 -9.83
N GLN A 61 10.06 -5.52 -10.57
CA GLN A 61 10.72 -5.77 -11.85
C GLN A 61 11.98 -6.63 -11.67
N ALA A 62 12.80 -6.35 -10.65
CA ALA A 62 14.00 -7.14 -10.36
C ALA A 62 13.69 -8.61 -10.00
N LEU A 63 12.56 -8.86 -9.34
CA LEU A 63 12.10 -10.20 -9.00
C LEU A 63 11.47 -10.96 -10.17
N THR A 64 11.08 -10.26 -11.24
CA THR A 64 10.37 -10.86 -12.38
C THR A 64 11.30 -10.97 -13.60
N VAL A 65 11.94 -12.13 -13.75
CA VAL A 65 12.96 -12.43 -14.78
C VAL A 65 12.45 -12.29 -16.24
N SER A 66 11.14 -12.19 -16.49
CA SER A 66 10.57 -12.33 -17.84
C SER A 66 9.48 -11.33 -18.25
N MET A 67 9.31 -10.19 -17.56
CA MET A 67 8.19 -9.29 -17.89
C MET A 67 8.62 -7.82 -17.99
N ALA A 68 8.74 -7.35 -19.23
CA ALA A 68 8.75 -5.93 -19.54
C ALA A 68 7.30 -5.41 -19.40
N VAL A 69 6.94 -4.99 -18.19
CA VAL A 69 5.68 -4.28 -17.95
C VAL A 69 5.89 -2.81 -18.29
N GLU A 70 5.15 -2.29 -19.25
CA GLU A 70 5.12 -0.86 -19.55
C GLU A 70 4.33 -0.15 -18.44
N ILE A 71 4.86 0.93 -17.89
CA ILE A 71 4.22 1.71 -16.84
C ILE A 71 3.91 3.09 -17.38
N ARG A 72 2.63 3.47 -17.35
CA ARG A 72 2.17 4.79 -17.75
C ARG A 72 1.60 5.52 -16.55
N VAL A 73 2.16 6.70 -16.29
CA VAL A 73 1.65 7.59 -15.24
C VAL A 73 0.49 8.41 -15.81
N ASN A 74 -0.67 8.30 -15.16
CA ASN A 74 -1.82 9.15 -15.42
C ASN A 74 -2.12 9.96 -14.15
N LEU A 75 -1.81 11.25 -14.19
CA LEU A 75 -2.05 12.17 -13.07
C LEU A 75 -3.51 12.62 -12.95
N ALA A 76 -4.37 12.26 -13.91
CA ALA A 76 -5.80 12.52 -13.79
C ALA A 76 -6.38 11.69 -12.63
N PRO A 77 -7.15 12.29 -11.70
CA PRO A 77 -7.82 11.55 -10.65
C PRO A 77 -8.75 10.51 -11.27
N ARG A 78 -8.56 9.23 -10.92
CA ARG A 78 -9.49 8.18 -11.31
C ARG A 78 -10.69 8.24 -10.37
N GLY A 79 -11.67 9.08 -10.71
CA GLY A 79 -12.98 9.14 -10.05
C GLY A 79 -13.00 9.88 -8.71
N SER A 80 -13.52 11.10 -8.74
CA SER A 80 -14.32 11.64 -7.64
C SER A 80 -15.72 10.99 -7.69
N GLU A 81 -15.81 9.70 -7.38
CA GLU A 81 -17.09 9.06 -7.08
C GLU A 81 -17.05 8.56 -5.62
N GLY A 82 -17.66 9.34 -4.73
CA GLY A 82 -18.39 8.77 -3.59
C GLY A 82 -17.61 8.34 -2.34
N VAL A 83 -16.59 9.08 -1.88
CA VAL A 83 -16.21 9.02 -0.45
C VAL A 83 -16.46 10.39 0.18
N ALA A 84 -17.52 10.46 0.98
CA ALA A 84 -17.77 11.60 1.85
C ALA A 84 -16.55 11.81 2.77
N PRO A 85 -16.09 13.05 3.01
CA PRO A 85 -15.00 13.31 3.94
C PRO A 85 -15.53 13.13 5.36
N SER A 86 -15.47 11.90 5.88
CA SER A 86 -15.63 11.65 7.30
C SER A 86 -14.44 10.84 7.84
N ALA A 87 -13.82 11.42 8.86
CA ALA A 87 -12.87 10.80 9.77
C ALA A 87 -11.50 10.39 9.22
N ILE A 88 -10.62 11.39 9.02
CA ILE A 88 -9.21 11.27 9.44
C ILE A 88 -8.70 12.66 9.83
N GLY A 89 -9.07 13.06 11.05
CA GLY A 89 -8.58 14.23 11.77
C GLY A 89 -8.79 14.00 13.27
N GLY A 90 -7.71 14.07 14.05
CA GLY A 90 -7.65 13.72 15.49
C GLY A 90 -7.23 12.26 15.65
N TYR A 91 -6.03 11.93 16.12
CA TYR A 91 -5.32 12.43 17.30
C TYR A 91 -3.83 12.59 17.05
#